data_AF-A0A7M3ZY32-F1
#
_entry.id   AF-A0A7M3ZY32-F1
#
_cell.length_a   1.000
_cell.length_b   1.000
_cell.length_c   1.000
_cell.angle_alpha   90.00
_cell.angle_beta   90.00
_cell.angle_gamma   90.00
#
_symmetry.space_group_name_H-M   'P 1'
#
loop_
_entity.id
_entity.type
_entity.pdbx_description
1 polymer ?
#
loop_
_entity_poly.entity_id
_entity_poly.type
_entity_poly.pdbx_seq_one_letter_code
_entity_poly.pdbx_strand_id
1 'polypeptide(L)'
;MSKSIRIRSRYQRRILNWLLDNSGSVSEISMTLNIRTPHASLALSELRKKNLVHRDDLHGIRGAVHNITEFGRKVLEEDRLRLYKRYVAKTEQEYDGIVLQSKDHELLLCYHKNPPNSLFPLPIDPFSENIDSINDSSGTDGVIWASVVPESIKWYSAESLEQITPPNELGMGTLDAWLQTTDSFALVRAVLFKPTNQWNVPPGTKFNTPKYNQSEVPEILSSGDHNIGKIVGTDLVVSWNTRLHAHLTSEIDINLLINSFSNNAYVLRKNP
;
A
#
# COMPACT_ATOMS: atom_id res chain seq x y z
N MET A 1 -1.52 -1.79 -34.26
CA MET A 1 -2.45 -1.37 -33.18
C MET A 1 -2.76 -2.58 -32.31
N SER A 2 -2.11 -2.74 -31.14
CA SER A 2 -2.49 -3.81 -30.21
C SER A 2 -3.73 -3.38 -29.43
N LYS A 3 -4.70 -4.29 -29.31
CA LYS A 3 -5.96 -4.06 -28.60
C LYS A 3 -5.64 -3.74 -27.14
N SER A 4 -6.00 -2.54 -26.66
CA SER A 4 -5.82 -2.15 -25.25
C SER A 4 -6.47 -3.20 -24.33
N ILE A 5 -5.64 -3.96 -23.62
CA ILE A 5 -6.11 -4.98 -22.67
C ILE A 5 -6.55 -4.25 -21.41
N ARG A 6 -7.85 -4.34 -21.10
CA ARG A 6 -8.43 -3.71 -19.91
C ARG A 6 -8.71 -4.75 -18.83
N ILE A 7 -8.31 -4.45 -17.59
CA ILE A 7 -8.67 -5.24 -16.41
C ILE A 7 -10.10 -4.89 -16.03
N ARG A 8 -11.05 -5.73 -16.46
CA ARG A 8 -12.49 -5.51 -16.20
C ARG A 8 -12.97 -6.16 -14.90
N SER A 9 -12.35 -7.28 -14.51
CA SER A 9 -12.77 -8.05 -13.34
C SER A 9 -12.12 -7.52 -12.07
N ARG A 10 -12.95 -7.34 -11.03
CA ARG A 10 -12.51 -7.00 -9.66
C ARG A 10 -11.54 -8.05 -9.12
N TYR A 11 -11.81 -9.34 -9.36
CA TYR A 11 -10.93 -10.42 -8.90
C TYR A 11 -9.58 -10.40 -9.60
N GLN A 12 -9.57 -10.15 -10.91
CA GLN A 12 -8.31 -10.03 -11.68
C GLN A 12 -7.43 -8.90 -11.12
N ARG A 13 -8.00 -7.73 -10.84
CA ARG A 13 -7.25 -6.59 -10.28
C ARG A 13 -6.67 -6.91 -8.90
N ARG A 14 -7.45 -7.52 -8.00
CA ARG A 14 -6.98 -7.92 -6.66
C ARG A 14 -5.83 -8.90 -6.73
N ILE A 15 -5.97 -9.93 -7.57
CA ILE A 15 -4.92 -10.95 -7.75
C ILE A 15 -3.66 -10.30 -8.32
N LEU A 16 -3.77 -9.43 -9.33
CA LEU A 16 -2.62 -8.72 -9.90
C LEU A 16 -1.94 -7.79 -8.89
N ASN A 17 -2.69 -7.05 -8.07
CA ASN A 17 -2.13 -6.21 -7.01
C ASN A 17 -1.34 -7.04 -6.00
N TRP A 18 -1.91 -8.17 -5.55
CA TRP A 18 -1.22 -9.05 -4.60
C TRP A 18 0.05 -9.68 -5.20
N LEU A 19 -0.02 -10.09 -6.47
CA LEU A 19 1.11 -10.66 -7.21
C LEU A 19 2.22 -9.65 -7.55
N LEU A 20 2.03 -8.34 -7.29
CA LEU A 20 3.12 -7.38 -7.43
C LEU A 20 4.19 -7.58 -6.37
N ASP A 21 3.75 -7.89 -5.15
CA ASP A 21 4.60 -7.97 -3.96
C ASP A 21 4.82 -9.42 -3.52
N ASN A 22 4.00 -10.36 -4.01
CA ASN A 22 4.01 -11.75 -3.59
C ASN A 22 3.96 -12.70 -4.79
N SER A 23 4.25 -13.97 -4.52
CA SER A 23 3.99 -15.08 -5.42
C SER A 23 3.29 -16.18 -4.63
N GLY A 24 2.50 -17.01 -5.30
CA GLY A 24 1.85 -18.10 -4.58
C GLY A 24 0.99 -19.02 -5.41
N SER A 25 0.57 -20.11 -4.77
CA SER A 25 -0.35 -21.08 -5.35
C SER A 25 -1.79 -20.53 -5.40
N VAL A 26 -2.66 -21.19 -6.17
CA VAL A 26 -4.09 -20.81 -6.24
C VAL A 26 -4.74 -20.84 -4.84
N SER A 27 -4.37 -21.80 -4.01
CA SER A 27 -4.89 -21.96 -2.65
C SER A 27 -4.44 -20.85 -1.72
N GLU A 28 -3.16 -20.47 -1.76
CA GLU A 28 -2.62 -19.33 -1.01
C GLU A 28 -3.31 -18.02 -1.42
N ILE A 29 -3.40 -17.74 -2.72
CA ILE A 29 -4.07 -16.54 -3.24
C ILE A 29 -5.53 -16.50 -2.81
N SER A 30 -6.22 -17.64 -2.89
CA SER A 30 -7.62 -17.81 -2.49
C SER A 30 -7.81 -17.49 -1.00
N MET A 31 -6.93 -18.02 -0.14
CA MET A 31 -6.97 -17.81 1.30
C MET A 31 -6.65 -16.37 1.68
N THR A 32 -5.51 -15.85 1.20
CA THR A 32 -5.03 -14.50 1.54
C THR A 32 -5.98 -13.40 1.08
N LEU A 33 -6.53 -13.52 -0.14
CA LEU A 33 -7.47 -12.53 -0.67
C LEU A 33 -8.92 -12.82 -0.28
N ASN A 34 -9.18 -13.87 0.51
CA ASN A 34 -10.53 -14.32 0.84
C ASN A 34 -11.43 -14.41 -0.41
N ILE A 35 -10.92 -15.04 -1.48
CA ILE A 35 -11.63 -15.30 -2.73
C ILE A 35 -11.89 -16.80 -2.79
N ARG A 36 -13.12 -17.24 -3.07
CA ARG A 36 -13.40 -18.68 -3.24
C ARG A 36 -12.51 -19.27 -4.33
N THR A 37 -11.93 -20.43 -4.06
CA THR A 37 -10.94 -21.09 -4.92
C THR A 37 -11.37 -21.24 -6.39
N PRO A 38 -12.63 -21.57 -6.73
CA PRO A 38 -13.07 -21.63 -8.13
C PRO A 38 -12.95 -20.28 -8.86
N HIS A 39 -13.24 -19.16 -8.19
CA HIS A 39 -13.11 -17.82 -8.77
C HIS A 39 -11.66 -17.40 -8.92
N ALA A 40 -10.81 -17.72 -7.93
CA ALA A 40 -9.37 -17.46 -8.02
C ALA A 40 -8.74 -18.24 -9.18
N SER A 41 -9.07 -19.53 -9.30
CA SER A 41 -8.60 -20.41 -10.38
C SER A 41 -9.02 -19.89 -11.76
N LEU A 42 -10.29 -19.53 -11.93
CA LEU A 42 -10.80 -18.98 -13.19
C LEU A 42 -10.10 -17.66 -13.55
N ALA A 43 -9.99 -16.74 -12.59
CA ALA A 43 -9.34 -15.46 -12.82
C ALA A 43 -7.86 -15.62 -13.20
N LEU A 44 -7.11 -16.49 -12.51
CA LEU A 44 -5.72 -16.81 -12.84
C LEU A 44 -5.59 -17.44 -14.23
N SER A 45 -6.51 -18.33 -14.62
CA SER A 45 -6.55 -18.90 -15.97
C SER A 45 -6.75 -17.82 -17.04
N GLU A 46 -7.68 -16.89 -16.83
CA GLU A 46 -7.91 -15.76 -17.74
C GLU A 46 -6.74 -14.78 -17.81
N LEU A 47 -6.09 -14.51 -16.67
CA LEU A 47 -4.89 -13.65 -16.62
C LEU A 47 -3.72 -14.28 -17.38
N ARG A 48 -3.52 -15.60 -17.26
CA ARG A 48 -2.51 -16.34 -18.03
C ARG A 48 -2.79 -16.33 -19.52
N LYS A 49 -4.05 -16.53 -19.94
CA LYS A 49 -4.46 -16.40 -21.36
C LYS A 49 -4.16 -15.03 -21.95
N LYS A 50 -4.14 -13.98 -21.12
CA LYS A 50 -3.78 -12.60 -21.50
C LYS A 50 -2.29 -12.28 -21.32
N ASN A 51 -1.47 -13.26 -20.95
CA ASN A 51 -0.05 -13.11 -20.65
C ASN A 51 0.26 -12.09 -19.52
N LEU A 52 -0.69 -11.87 -18.59
CA LEU A 52 -0.52 -10.95 -17.46
C LEU A 52 0.09 -11.64 -16.23
N VAL A 53 -0.03 -12.97 -16.17
CA VAL A 53 0.47 -13.81 -15.09
C VAL A 53 1.17 -15.00 -15.73
N HIS A 54 2.28 -15.42 -15.13
CA HIS A 54 2.99 -16.66 -15.43
C HIS A 54 2.76 -17.66 -14.29
N ARG A 55 2.80 -18.94 -14.63
CA ARG A 55 2.72 -20.04 -13.65
C ARG A 55 3.94 -20.93 -13.85
N ASP A 56 4.65 -21.17 -12.77
CA ASP A 56 5.80 -22.05 -12.76
C ASP A 56 5.34 -23.52 -12.76
N ASP A 57 5.56 -24.21 -13.88
CA ASP A 57 5.15 -25.58 -14.11
C ASP A 57 6.28 -26.61 -13.88
N LEU A 58 7.45 -26.19 -13.37
CA LEU A 58 8.64 -27.03 -13.22
C LEU A 58 8.40 -28.34 -12.43
N HIS A 59 7.52 -28.30 -11.42
CA HIS A 59 7.22 -29.45 -10.56
C HIS A 59 5.77 -29.98 -10.71
N GLY A 60 5.13 -29.66 -11.84
CA GLY A 60 3.75 -30.02 -12.13
C GLY A 60 2.72 -28.95 -11.74
N ILE A 61 1.46 -29.19 -12.12
CA ILE A 61 0.40 -28.16 -12.08
C ILE A 61 -0.15 -27.94 -10.66
N ARG A 62 -0.12 -28.96 -9.80
CA ARG A 62 -0.73 -28.90 -8.48
C ARG A 62 0.19 -28.13 -7.53
N GLY A 63 -0.33 -27.03 -6.97
CA GLY A 63 0.46 -26.16 -6.09
C GLY A 63 1.39 -25.20 -6.84
N ALA A 64 1.32 -25.16 -8.17
CA ALA A 64 2.17 -24.30 -8.99
C ALA A 64 2.05 -22.82 -8.59
N VAL A 65 3.20 -22.17 -8.46
CA VAL A 65 3.34 -20.78 -8.03
C VAL A 65 3.06 -19.85 -9.20
N HIS A 66 2.27 -18.81 -8.95
CA HIS A 66 1.94 -17.78 -9.92
C HIS A 66 2.73 -16.51 -9.64
N ASN A 67 3.17 -15.86 -10.71
CA ASN A 67 3.92 -14.60 -10.69
C ASN A 67 3.32 -13.63 -11.70
N ILE A 68 3.31 -12.33 -11.40
CA ILE A 68 2.95 -11.32 -12.40
C ILE A 68 4.05 -11.20 -13.47
N THR A 69 3.67 -11.07 -14.74
CA THR A 69 4.63 -10.83 -15.84
C THR A 69 4.96 -9.35 -15.94
N GLU A 70 6.04 -9.00 -16.64
CA GLU A 70 6.36 -7.60 -16.94
C GLU A 70 5.23 -6.90 -17.71
N PHE A 71 4.62 -7.61 -18.65
CA PHE A 71 3.44 -7.12 -19.35
C PHE A 71 2.25 -6.90 -18.40
N GLY A 72 2.04 -7.81 -17.44
CA GLY A 72 1.05 -7.67 -16.38
C GLY A 72 1.27 -6.43 -15.52
N ARG A 73 2.53 -6.16 -15.13
CA ARG A 73 2.92 -4.96 -14.37
C ARG A 73 2.57 -3.70 -15.15
N LYS A 74 2.92 -3.63 -16.44
CA LYS A 74 2.61 -2.50 -17.32
C LYS A 74 1.10 -2.26 -17.46
N VAL A 75 0.32 -3.31 -17.71
CA VAL A 75 -1.15 -3.20 -17.86
C VAL A 75 -1.82 -2.74 -16.57
N LEU A 76 -1.32 -3.21 -15.41
CA LEU A 76 -1.80 -2.76 -14.10
C LEU A 76 -1.47 -1.28 -13.85
N GLU A 77 -0.27 -0.84 -14.24
CA GLU A 77 0.12 0.57 -14.14
C GLU A 77 -0.75 1.47 -15.02
N GLU A 78 -0.99 1.08 -16.27
CA GLU A 78 -1.93 1.80 -17.15
C GLU A 78 -3.34 1.88 -16.56
N ASP A 79 -3.79 0.84 -15.85
CA ASP A 79 -5.08 0.84 -15.19
C ASP A 79 -5.14 1.85 -14.02
N ARG A 80 -4.05 2.02 -13.28
CA ARG A 80 -3.93 3.05 -12.23
C ARG A 80 -3.95 4.46 -12.81
N LEU A 81 -3.20 4.70 -13.89
CA LEU A 81 -3.22 5.98 -14.60
C LEU A 81 -4.61 6.30 -15.19
N ARG A 82 -5.38 5.29 -15.59
CA ARG A 82 -6.79 5.48 -15.98
C ARG A 82 -7.68 5.89 -14.81
N LEU A 83 -7.42 5.40 -13.59
CA LEU A 83 -8.15 5.83 -12.39
C LEU A 83 -7.81 7.28 -12.06
N TYR A 84 -6.52 7.66 -12.14
CA TYR A 84 -6.09 9.04 -12.01
C TYR A 84 -6.86 9.96 -12.97
N LYS A 85 -6.82 9.67 -14.28
CA LYS A 85 -7.55 10.45 -15.31
C LYS A 85 -9.05 10.59 -15.05
N ARG A 86 -9.65 9.57 -14.43
CA ARG A 86 -11.09 9.52 -14.19
C ARG A 86 -11.50 10.42 -13.03
N TYR A 87 -10.71 10.44 -11.97
CA TYR A 87 -11.11 11.03 -10.69
C TYR A 87 -10.41 12.35 -10.40
N VAL A 88 -9.25 12.59 -10.99
CA VAL A 88 -8.53 13.85 -10.83
C VAL A 88 -9.01 14.82 -11.90
N ALA A 89 -9.96 15.68 -11.51
CA ALA A 89 -10.32 16.87 -12.28
C ALA A 89 -9.51 18.06 -11.73
N LYS A 90 -9.04 18.95 -12.62
CA LYS A 90 -8.45 20.25 -12.23
C LYS A 90 -9.48 20.98 -11.36
N THR A 91 -9.28 20.99 -10.04
CA THR A 91 -10.15 21.68 -9.08
C THR A 91 -9.24 22.44 -8.12
N GLU A 92 -9.66 23.66 -7.77
CA GLU A 92 -8.89 24.66 -7.03
C GLU A 92 -8.90 24.47 -5.50
N GLN A 93 -9.52 23.41 -4.97
CA GLN A 93 -9.49 23.14 -3.54
C GLN A 93 -8.14 22.58 -3.12
N GLU A 94 -7.62 23.08 -2.00
CA GLU A 94 -6.45 22.54 -1.33
C GLU A 94 -6.84 21.23 -0.64
N TYR A 95 -6.30 20.12 -1.13
CA TYR A 95 -6.42 18.80 -0.51
C TYR A 95 -5.08 18.08 -0.54
N ASP A 96 -4.83 17.24 0.47
CA ASP A 96 -3.59 16.46 0.52
C ASP A 96 -3.62 15.30 -0.48
N GLY A 97 -4.72 14.54 -0.50
CA GLY A 97 -4.82 13.31 -1.27
C GLY A 97 -6.19 13.03 -1.86
N ILE A 98 -6.21 12.11 -2.83
CA ILE A 98 -7.42 11.58 -3.47
C ILE A 98 -7.41 10.07 -3.37
N VAL A 99 -8.52 9.50 -2.94
CA VAL A 99 -8.74 8.04 -2.98
C VAL A 99 -9.04 7.62 -4.41
N LEU A 100 -8.12 6.91 -5.07
CA LEU A 100 -8.37 6.35 -6.41
C LEU A 100 -9.04 4.97 -6.32
N GLN A 101 -8.72 4.21 -5.27
CA GLN A 101 -9.32 2.93 -4.97
C GLN A 101 -9.20 2.65 -3.47
N SER A 102 -10.30 2.27 -2.83
CA SER A 102 -10.29 1.66 -1.50
C SER A 102 -11.00 0.31 -1.57
N LYS A 103 -10.30 -0.77 -1.19
CA LYS A 103 -10.88 -2.12 -1.27
C LYS A 103 -10.25 -3.03 -0.21
N ASP A 104 -11.07 -3.48 0.73
CA ASP A 104 -10.60 -4.22 1.91
C ASP A 104 -9.57 -3.36 2.66
N HIS A 105 -8.39 -3.91 2.93
CA HIS A 105 -7.27 -3.18 3.51
C HIS A 105 -6.36 -2.52 2.48
N GLU A 106 -6.52 -2.77 1.17
CA GLU A 106 -5.66 -2.17 0.15
C GLU A 106 -6.21 -0.83 -0.34
N LEU A 107 -5.32 0.16 -0.41
CA LEU A 107 -5.60 1.50 -0.89
C LEU A 107 -4.69 1.86 -2.08
N LEU A 108 -5.26 2.59 -3.03
CA LEU A 108 -4.52 3.35 -4.02
C LEU A 108 -4.90 4.82 -3.86
N LEU A 109 -3.92 5.63 -3.52
CA LEU A 109 -4.06 7.06 -3.26
C LEU A 109 -3.27 7.86 -4.29
N CYS A 110 -3.71 9.09 -4.53
CA CYS A 110 -3.02 10.06 -5.36
C CYS A 110 -2.71 11.30 -4.54
N TYR A 111 -1.46 11.77 -4.59
CA TYR A 111 -1.00 12.98 -3.92
C TYR A 111 -0.39 13.91 -4.96
N HIS A 112 -0.72 15.21 -4.90
CA HIS A 112 -0.01 16.22 -5.71
C HIS A 112 1.18 16.82 -4.95
N LYS A 113 1.12 16.79 -3.61
CA LYS A 113 2.15 17.32 -2.72
C LYS A 113 2.44 16.30 -1.62
N ASN A 114 3.70 16.21 -1.20
CA ASN A 114 4.16 15.53 0.02
C ASN A 114 3.49 14.16 0.27
N PRO A 115 3.65 13.16 -0.61
CA PRO A 115 3.10 11.83 -0.35
C PRO A 115 3.69 11.27 0.95
N PRO A 116 2.92 10.48 1.71
CA PRO A 116 3.44 9.82 2.91
C PRO A 116 4.53 8.82 2.50
N ASN A 117 5.55 8.69 3.34
CA ASN A 117 6.68 7.78 3.10
C ASN A 117 6.58 6.48 3.90
N SER A 118 5.71 6.40 4.91
CA SER A 118 5.63 5.25 5.83
C SER A 118 4.23 5.09 6.44
N LEU A 119 4.09 5.20 7.76
CA LEU A 119 2.82 5.16 8.49
C LEU A 119 2.20 6.56 8.50
N PHE A 120 0.92 6.67 8.21
CA PHE A 120 0.19 7.93 8.19
C PHE A 120 -1.27 7.74 8.61
N PRO A 121 -1.90 8.76 9.22
CA PRO A 121 -3.32 8.73 9.54
C PRO A 121 -4.17 9.11 8.32
N LEU A 122 -5.36 8.55 8.30
CA LEU A 122 -6.46 8.85 7.39
C LEU A 122 -7.64 9.32 8.23
N PRO A 123 -8.46 10.25 7.71
CA PRO A 123 -9.67 10.67 8.42
C PRO A 123 -10.68 9.52 8.46
N ILE A 124 -11.38 9.38 9.60
CA ILE A 124 -12.50 8.43 9.72
C ILE A 124 -13.57 8.77 8.68
N ASP A 125 -13.92 10.06 8.59
CA ASP A 125 -14.84 10.59 7.60
C ASP A 125 -14.16 11.70 6.78
N PRO A 126 -13.78 11.43 5.51
CA PRO A 126 -13.15 12.42 4.64
C PRO A 126 -14.09 13.54 4.20
N PHE A 127 -15.40 13.44 4.47
CA PHE A 127 -16.39 14.47 4.15
C PHE A 127 -16.62 15.46 5.28
N SER A 128 -16.02 15.24 6.45
CA SER A 128 -16.18 16.15 7.58
C SER A 128 -15.29 17.39 7.42
N GLU A 129 -15.91 18.58 7.40
CA GLU A 129 -15.20 19.87 7.23
C GLU A 129 -14.44 20.32 8.50
N ASN A 130 -14.51 19.55 9.59
CA ASN A 130 -14.15 19.98 10.93
C ASN A 130 -12.90 19.27 11.48
N ILE A 131 -11.82 19.27 10.71
CA ILE A 131 -10.55 18.59 11.08
C ILE A 131 -9.85 19.30 12.24
N ASP A 132 -10.06 20.61 12.41
CA ASP A 132 -9.47 21.42 13.48
C ASP A 132 -10.23 21.36 14.83
N SER A 133 -11.36 20.64 14.89
CA SER A 133 -12.18 20.53 16.12
C SER A 133 -11.84 19.35 17.03
N ILE A 134 -10.71 18.67 16.78
CA ILE A 134 -10.20 17.55 17.60
C ILE A 134 -9.16 18.07 18.61
N ASN A 135 -9.40 19.24 19.22
CA ASN A 135 -8.55 19.74 20.33
C ASN A 135 -9.02 19.26 21.71
N ASP A 136 -10.17 18.59 21.81
CA ASP A 136 -10.74 18.10 23.09
C ASP A 136 -11.00 16.58 23.12
N SER A 137 -10.34 15.79 22.26
CA SER A 137 -10.51 14.32 22.28
C SER A 137 -9.46 13.66 23.18
N SER A 138 -9.86 13.35 24.41
CA SER A 138 -9.09 12.56 25.35
C SER A 138 -8.97 11.11 24.88
N GLY A 139 -7.82 10.74 24.31
CA GLY A 139 -7.39 9.35 24.17
C GLY A 139 -8.02 8.57 23.01
N THR A 140 -7.19 8.12 22.07
CA THR A 140 -7.42 7.03 21.10
C THR A 140 -8.54 7.16 20.05
N ASP A 141 -9.45 8.12 20.14
CA ASP A 141 -10.52 8.28 19.14
C ASP A 141 -10.22 9.37 18.11
N GLY A 142 -10.01 8.98 16.84
CA GLY A 142 -10.21 9.92 15.73
C GLY A 142 -9.68 9.54 14.34
N VAL A 143 -8.76 8.60 14.18
CA VAL A 143 -8.10 8.37 12.87
C VAL A 143 -7.95 6.89 12.50
N ILE A 144 -7.88 6.63 11.19
CA ILE A 144 -7.58 5.32 10.62
C ILE A 144 -6.12 5.29 10.22
N TRP A 145 -5.37 4.27 10.62
CA TRP A 145 -3.95 4.17 10.28
C TRP A 145 -3.73 3.38 9.00
N ALA A 146 -2.84 3.87 8.15
CA ALA A 146 -2.39 3.17 6.95
C ALA A 146 -0.87 3.21 6.83
N SER A 147 -0.29 2.13 6.30
CA SER A 147 1.13 2.05 5.98
C SER A 147 1.31 2.05 4.47
N VAL A 148 2.24 2.85 3.98
CA VAL A 148 2.69 2.81 2.60
C VAL A 148 3.35 1.45 2.32
N VAL A 149 3.02 0.86 1.16
CA VAL A 149 3.71 -0.33 0.69
C VAL A 149 5.11 0.08 0.24
N PRO A 150 6.19 -0.55 0.72
CA PRO A 150 7.56 -0.19 0.34
C PRO A 150 7.73 -0.14 -1.18
N GLU A 151 8.52 0.82 -1.66
CA GLU A 151 8.84 1.02 -3.08
C GLU A 151 7.63 1.19 -4.02
N SER A 152 6.44 1.48 -3.46
CA SER A 152 5.22 1.61 -4.25
C SER A 152 4.91 3.02 -4.74
N ILE A 153 5.59 4.04 -4.20
CA ILE A 153 5.41 5.44 -4.58
C ILE A 153 5.99 5.65 -5.97
N LYS A 154 5.16 6.06 -6.91
CA LYS A 154 5.58 6.39 -8.27
C LYS A 154 5.08 7.76 -8.67
N TRP A 155 6.00 8.58 -9.17
CA TRP A 155 5.73 9.93 -9.63
C TRP A 155 5.48 9.97 -11.13
N TYR A 156 4.54 10.81 -11.53
CA TYR A 156 4.11 10.99 -12.91
C TYR A 156 3.94 12.47 -13.24
N SER A 157 4.20 12.84 -14.50
CA SER A 157 3.77 14.13 -15.03
C SER A 157 2.25 14.14 -15.20
N ALA A 158 1.57 15.18 -14.72
CA ALA A 158 0.14 15.37 -14.89
C ALA A 158 -0.25 15.58 -16.37
N GLU A 159 0.67 16.10 -17.19
CA GLU A 159 0.45 16.38 -18.61
C GLU A 159 0.67 15.13 -19.49
N SER A 160 1.87 14.53 -19.42
CA SER A 160 2.22 13.40 -20.29
C SER A 160 1.83 12.03 -19.71
N LEU A 161 1.68 11.94 -18.38
CA LEU A 161 1.48 10.70 -17.61
C LEU A 161 2.63 9.71 -17.75
N GLU A 162 3.78 10.21 -18.15
CA GLU A 162 5.03 9.47 -18.10
C GLU A 162 5.57 9.50 -16.68
N GLN A 163 6.22 8.41 -16.30
CA GLN A 163 6.84 8.29 -15.00
C GLN A 163 8.04 9.24 -14.92
N ILE A 164 8.10 10.03 -13.85
CA ILE A 164 9.17 10.98 -13.57
C ILE A 164 9.87 10.63 -12.25
N THR A 165 11.01 11.25 -12.00
CA THR A 165 11.62 11.25 -10.67
C THR A 165 10.79 12.11 -9.71
N PRO A 166 10.85 11.85 -8.39
CA PRO A 166 10.22 12.73 -7.41
C PRO A 166 10.65 14.19 -7.65
N PRO A 167 9.71 15.15 -7.70
CA PRO A 167 10.07 16.55 -7.79
C PRO A 167 10.89 16.93 -6.55
N ASN A 168 11.95 17.71 -6.75
CA ASN A 168 12.82 18.11 -5.65
C ASN A 168 12.03 19.00 -4.67
N GLU A 169 12.03 18.64 -3.37
CA GLU A 169 11.52 19.50 -2.28
C GLU A 169 12.32 20.80 -2.10
N LEU A 170 13.44 20.98 -2.82
CA LEU A 170 14.44 22.06 -2.65
C LEU A 170 13.97 23.48 -3.05
N GLY A 171 12.67 23.76 -3.08
CA GLY A 171 12.14 25.00 -3.63
C GLY A 171 10.96 25.60 -2.89
N MET A 172 10.85 25.46 -1.56
CA MET A 172 9.99 26.39 -0.81
C MET A 172 10.60 27.81 -0.92
N GLY A 173 10.23 28.54 -1.97
CA GLY A 173 10.65 29.94 -2.18
C GLY A 173 10.75 30.40 -3.64
N THR A 174 10.68 29.51 -4.63
CA THR A 174 10.85 29.86 -6.05
C THR A 174 9.60 29.54 -6.86
N LEU A 175 9.19 30.46 -7.74
CA LEU A 175 8.01 30.31 -8.61
C LEU A 175 8.02 28.99 -9.40
N ASP A 176 9.20 28.56 -9.85
CA ASP A 176 9.43 27.32 -10.61
C ASP A 176 9.11 26.04 -9.80
N ALA A 177 9.34 26.05 -8.48
CA ALA A 177 9.02 24.90 -7.62
C ALA A 177 7.51 24.78 -7.37
N TRP A 178 6.80 25.91 -7.32
CA TRP A 178 5.34 25.93 -7.21
C TRP A 178 4.67 25.42 -8.50
N LEU A 179 5.21 25.77 -9.66
CA LEU A 179 4.79 25.25 -10.97
C LEU A 179 5.05 23.73 -11.10
N GLN A 180 6.25 23.25 -10.74
CA GLN A 180 6.57 21.81 -10.77
C GLN A 180 5.68 20.96 -9.84
N THR A 181 5.26 21.53 -8.71
CA THR A 181 4.36 20.87 -7.76
C THR A 181 2.92 20.74 -8.30
N THR A 182 2.52 21.59 -9.24
CA THR A 182 1.15 21.58 -9.80
C THR A 182 1.02 20.64 -11.01
N ASP A 183 2.13 20.36 -11.69
CA ASP A 183 2.17 19.54 -12.92
C ASP A 183 2.66 18.10 -12.69
N SER A 184 2.74 17.65 -11.44
CA SER A 184 3.13 16.28 -11.10
C SER A 184 2.21 15.67 -10.04
N PHE A 185 2.16 14.35 -10.00
CA PHE A 185 1.43 13.61 -8.98
C PHE A 185 2.14 12.30 -8.64
N ALA A 186 1.95 11.86 -7.40
CA ALA A 186 2.41 10.59 -6.88
C ALA A 186 1.24 9.62 -6.73
N LEU A 187 1.40 8.40 -7.25
CA LEU A 187 0.54 7.28 -6.93
C LEU A 187 1.15 6.50 -5.77
N VAL A 188 0.38 6.30 -4.72
CA VAL A 188 0.82 5.65 -3.48
C VAL A 188 -0.06 4.44 -3.23
N ARG A 189 0.55 3.27 -3.05
CA ARG A 189 -0.17 2.11 -2.50
C ARG A 189 0.00 2.11 -1.00
N ALA A 190 -1.11 1.90 -0.30
CA ALA A 190 -1.10 1.77 1.15
C ALA A 190 -1.95 0.59 1.59
N VAL A 191 -1.67 0.11 2.80
CA VAL A 191 -2.41 -0.96 3.46
C VAL A 191 -2.91 -0.44 4.80
N LEU A 192 -4.20 -0.62 5.05
CA LEU A 192 -4.83 -0.29 6.33
C LEU A 192 -4.25 -1.13 7.44
N PHE A 193 -3.99 -0.47 8.56
CA PHE A 193 -3.48 -1.09 9.76
C PHE A 193 -4.64 -1.64 10.60
N LYS A 194 -4.45 -2.84 11.18
CA LYS A 194 -5.48 -3.49 12.01
C LYS A 194 -5.70 -2.69 13.31
N PRO A 195 -6.93 -2.66 13.86
CA PRO A 195 -8.09 -3.52 13.54
C PRO A 195 -8.93 -3.07 12.34
N THR A 196 -8.67 -1.89 11.77
CA THR A 196 -9.47 -1.35 10.67
C THR A 196 -9.20 -2.12 9.37
N ASN A 197 -10.13 -2.99 9.01
CA ASN A 197 -9.99 -3.82 7.81
C ASN A 197 -10.59 -3.19 6.55
N GLN A 198 -11.31 -2.07 6.68
CA GLN A 198 -11.99 -1.38 5.57
C GLN A 198 -12.11 0.11 5.85
N TRP A 199 -11.85 0.91 4.83
CA TRP A 199 -12.15 2.33 4.79
C TRP A 199 -13.11 2.57 3.62
N ASN A 200 -14.41 2.65 3.89
CA ASN A 200 -15.47 2.59 2.87
C ASN A 200 -15.67 3.94 2.16
N VAL A 201 -14.59 4.49 1.62
CA VAL A 201 -14.57 5.77 0.93
C VAL A 201 -14.70 5.55 -0.59
N PRO A 202 -15.65 6.22 -1.26
CA PRO A 202 -15.79 6.13 -2.71
C PRO A 202 -14.52 6.59 -3.45
N PRO A 203 -14.17 5.95 -4.59
CA PRO A 203 -13.17 6.49 -5.49
C PRO A 203 -13.50 7.92 -5.94
N GLY A 204 -12.50 8.79 -5.95
CA GLY A 204 -12.60 10.22 -6.25
C GLY A 204 -12.81 11.12 -5.04
N THR A 205 -13.01 10.56 -3.85
CA THR A 205 -13.06 11.35 -2.63
C THR A 205 -11.70 11.97 -2.33
N LYS A 206 -11.72 13.29 -2.12
CA LYS A 206 -10.58 14.09 -1.67
C LYS A 206 -10.54 14.08 -0.14
N PHE A 207 -9.36 14.13 0.45
CA PHE A 207 -9.19 14.17 1.89
C PHE A 207 -7.96 14.97 2.29
N ASN A 208 -8.00 15.47 3.53
CA ASN A 208 -6.86 16.06 4.20
C ASN A 208 -6.35 15.09 5.27
N THR A 209 -5.03 15.03 5.42
CA THR A 209 -4.36 14.21 6.40
C THR A 209 -4.60 14.83 7.77
N PRO A 210 -5.19 14.11 8.73
CA PRO A 210 -5.33 14.61 10.09
C PRO A 210 -3.96 14.95 10.66
N LYS A 211 -3.86 16.09 11.35
CA LYS A 211 -2.69 16.35 12.19
C LYS A 211 -2.69 15.33 13.31
N TYR A 212 -1.55 14.69 13.55
CA TYR A 212 -1.39 13.73 14.63
C TYR A 212 -0.10 14.04 15.38
N ASN A 213 -0.12 13.84 16.68
CA ASN A 213 1.07 13.91 17.48
C ASN A 213 1.75 12.55 17.57
N GLN A 214 3.06 12.56 17.77
CA GLN A 214 3.88 11.36 17.94
C GLN A 214 3.39 10.42 19.07
N SER A 215 2.66 10.94 20.05
CA SER A 215 2.09 10.13 21.14
C SER A 215 0.82 9.35 20.76
N GLU A 216 0.30 9.50 19.54
CA GLU A 216 -1.02 8.97 19.10
C GLU A 216 -0.91 7.74 18.18
N VAL A 217 0.30 7.18 18.02
CA VAL A 217 0.55 5.96 17.22
C VAL A 217 -0.29 4.80 17.76
N PRO A 218 -0.79 3.88 16.91
CA PRO A 218 -1.56 2.72 17.35
C PRO A 218 -0.88 1.99 18.51
N GLU A 219 -1.64 1.70 19.56
CA GLU A 219 -1.12 1.05 20.76
C GLU A 219 -0.39 -0.26 20.43
N ILE A 220 -0.85 -1.03 19.44
CA ILE A 220 -0.17 -2.26 18.98
C ILE A 220 1.26 -2.04 18.46
N LEU A 221 1.63 -0.83 18.03
CA LEU A 221 2.99 -0.48 17.60
C LEU A 221 3.85 0.07 18.74
N SER A 222 3.25 0.45 19.87
CA SER A 222 3.93 1.04 21.02
C SER A 222 3.77 0.20 22.31
N SER A 223 3.03 -0.90 22.23
CA SER A 223 2.77 -1.79 23.35
C SER A 223 3.87 -2.84 23.42
N GLY A 224 4.88 -2.62 24.25
CA GLY A 224 5.77 -3.68 24.71
C GLY A 224 7.16 -3.26 25.12
N ASP A 225 7.87 -4.22 25.72
CA ASP A 225 9.17 -4.01 26.34
C ASP A 225 10.33 -4.17 25.34
N HIS A 226 10.05 -4.74 24.16
CA HIS A 226 11.04 -5.01 23.12
C HIS A 226 10.91 -4.02 21.97
N ASN A 227 11.97 -3.25 21.74
CA ASN A 227 12.09 -2.33 20.61
C ASN A 227 12.49 -3.09 19.34
N ILE A 228 11.66 -3.03 18.30
CA ILE A 228 11.88 -3.67 17.00
C ILE A 228 12.60 -2.71 16.04
N GLY A 229 12.40 -1.39 16.20
CA GLY A 229 13.00 -0.38 15.35
C GLY A 229 12.26 0.95 15.41
N LYS A 230 12.42 1.76 14.37
CA LYS A 230 11.72 3.04 14.20
C LYS A 230 10.85 3.04 12.95
N ILE A 231 9.75 3.78 12.99
CA ILE A 231 8.95 4.06 11.79
C ILE A 231 9.75 4.98 10.86
N VAL A 232 9.95 4.55 9.61
CA VAL A 232 10.73 5.27 8.60
C VAL A 232 10.25 6.72 8.48
N GLY A 233 11.17 7.68 8.53
CA GLY A 233 10.86 9.11 8.44
C GLY A 233 10.37 9.74 9.74
N THR A 234 10.40 9.02 10.87
CA THR A 234 10.03 9.54 12.19
C THR A 234 10.99 9.05 13.27
N ASP A 235 10.96 9.67 14.45
CA ASP A 235 11.65 9.19 15.65
C ASP A 235 10.84 8.19 16.48
N LEU A 236 9.67 7.79 15.98
CA LEU A 236 8.76 6.90 16.66
C LEU A 236 9.32 5.49 16.74
N VAL A 237 9.47 5.00 17.96
CA VAL A 237 9.91 3.64 18.26
C VAL A 237 8.74 2.69 18.13
N VAL A 238 8.96 1.58 17.43
CA VAL A 238 8.03 0.46 17.37
C VAL A 238 8.43 -0.55 18.43
N SER A 239 7.54 -0.82 19.37
CA SER A 239 7.70 -1.83 20.40
C SER A 239 6.55 -2.82 20.40
N TRP A 240 6.82 -4.04 20.88
CA TRP A 240 5.89 -5.14 20.76
C TRP A 240 5.91 -6.03 22.00
N ASN A 241 4.72 -6.47 22.45
CA ASN A 241 4.51 -7.22 23.68
C ASN A 241 4.05 -8.67 23.43
N THR A 242 3.59 -9.00 22.21
CA THR A 242 3.07 -10.33 21.89
C THR A 242 4.10 -11.20 21.15
N ARG A 243 3.82 -12.51 21.07
CA ARG A 243 4.62 -13.46 20.31
C ARG A 243 4.68 -13.05 18.84
N LEU A 244 5.84 -12.64 18.35
CA LEU A 244 6.08 -12.36 16.94
C LEU A 244 6.32 -13.68 16.21
N HIS A 245 5.48 -14.00 15.22
CA HIS A 245 5.71 -15.11 14.31
C HIS A 245 6.09 -14.57 12.94
N ALA A 246 7.38 -14.61 12.63
CA ALA A 246 7.90 -14.21 11.32
C ALA A 246 8.31 -15.45 10.52
N HIS A 247 7.81 -15.54 9.29
CA HIS A 247 8.32 -16.53 8.32
C HIS A 247 9.40 -15.86 7.48
N LEU A 248 10.64 -15.99 7.95
CA LEU A 248 11.81 -15.44 7.28
C LEU A 248 12.42 -16.51 6.38
N THR A 249 12.71 -16.16 5.14
CA THR A 249 13.29 -17.08 4.14
C THR A 249 14.82 -16.95 4.02
N SER A 250 15.40 -15.91 4.61
CA SER A 250 16.83 -15.60 4.61
C SER A 250 17.46 -15.95 5.96
N GLU A 251 18.53 -16.74 5.96
CA GLU A 251 19.28 -17.07 7.19
C GLU A 251 19.89 -15.83 7.86
N ILE A 252 20.24 -14.81 7.09
CA ILE A 252 20.80 -13.55 7.61
C ILE A 252 19.73 -12.80 8.39
N ASP A 253 18.53 -12.68 7.82
CA ASP A 253 17.41 -11.97 8.44
C ASP A 253 16.94 -12.70 9.70
N ILE A 254 16.95 -14.05 9.67
CA ILE A 254 16.69 -14.90 10.84
C ILE A 254 17.69 -14.59 11.96
N ASN A 255 18.99 -14.57 11.66
CA ASN A 255 20.01 -14.34 12.67
C ASN A 255 19.97 -12.91 13.22
N LEU A 256 19.73 -11.90 12.38
CA LEU A 256 19.57 -10.52 12.83
C LEU A 256 18.37 -10.36 13.76
N LEU A 257 17.22 -10.96 13.40
CA LEU A 257 16.00 -10.88 14.20
C LEU A 257 16.15 -11.69 15.50
N ILE A 258 16.76 -12.87 15.48
CA ILE A 258 17.05 -13.61 16.72
C ILE A 258 17.96 -12.78 17.64
N ASN A 259 19.01 -12.16 17.11
CA ASN A 259 19.93 -11.37 17.91
C ASN A 259 19.25 -10.15 18.55
N SER A 260 18.37 -9.46 17.83
CA SER A 260 17.64 -8.30 18.35
C SER A 260 16.59 -8.66 19.41
N PHE A 261 15.97 -9.84 19.31
CA PHE A 261 14.97 -10.33 20.27
C PHE A 261 15.53 -11.31 21.31
N SER A 262 16.84 -11.62 21.28
CA SER A 262 17.44 -12.75 22.01
C SER A 262 17.23 -12.72 23.53
N ASN A 263 17.01 -11.54 24.11
CA ASN A 263 16.78 -11.43 25.55
C ASN A 263 15.45 -12.11 25.92
N ASN A 264 15.54 -13.29 26.54
CA ASN A 264 14.42 -14.19 26.90
C ASN A 264 13.64 -14.83 25.73
N ALA A 265 14.21 -14.89 24.52
CA ALA A 265 13.56 -15.59 23.41
C ALA A 265 13.84 -17.11 23.41
N TYR A 266 12.80 -17.90 23.17
CA TYR A 266 12.94 -19.33 22.85
C TYR A 266 13.07 -19.51 21.33
N VAL A 267 14.24 -19.97 20.86
CA VAL A 267 14.49 -20.22 19.44
C VAL A 267 14.32 -21.71 19.14
N LEU A 268 13.34 -22.05 18.29
CA LEU A 268 13.18 -23.38 17.73
C LEU A 268 13.66 -23.37 16.28
N ARG A 269 14.82 -23.99 16.01
CA ARG A 269 15.35 -24.15 14.65
C ARG A 269 15.59 -25.62 14.35
N LYS A 270 15.40 -26.02 13.09
CA LYS A 270 15.90 -27.29 12.59
C LYS A 270 17.42 -27.13 12.52
N ASN A 271 18.18 -27.90 13.30
CA ASN A 271 19.63 -27.92 13.12
C ASN A 271 19.95 -28.50 11.73
N PRO A 272 20.94 -27.94 11.02
CA PRO A 272 21.45 -28.52 9.77
C PRO A 272 22.02 -29.92 9.99
#